data_AF-A0A3N4J4D0-F1
#
_entry.id   AF-A0A3N4J4D0-F1
#
_cell.length_a   1.000
_cell.length_b   1.000
_cell.length_c   1.000
_cell.angle_alpha   90.00
_cell.angle_beta   90.00
_cell.angle_gamma   90.00
#
_symmetry.space_group_name_H-M   'P 1'
#
loop_
_entity.id
_entity.type
_entity.pdbx_description
1 polymer ?
#
loop_
_entity_poly.entity_id
_entity_poly.type
_entity_poly.pdbx_seq_one_letter_code
_entity_poly.pdbx_strand_id
1 'polypeptide(L)'
;GLDFGSCTDPTMIFAGGLQSRPADEFTFLPSDNNDFGGEQSALNPAITANFICDTLVNVCDAGQDALDACSQAEAGVQAAGVRDQSVADAFNAALGF
;
A
#
# COMPACT_ATOMS: atom_id res chain seq x y z
N GLY A 1 -4.20 -0.10 18.07
CA GLY A 1 -3.89 -0.10 16.64
C GLY A 1 -2.39 -0.20 16.50
N LEU A 2 -1.91 -0.53 15.30
CA LEU A 2 -0.49 -0.49 14.98
C LEU A 2 0.03 0.96 15.05
N ASP A 3 1.31 1.14 15.36
CA ASP A 3 1.96 2.44 15.38
C ASP A 3 2.63 2.76 14.04
N PHE A 4 1.96 3.58 13.21
CA PHE A 4 2.49 4.00 11.92
C PHE A 4 3.38 5.25 12.01
N GLY A 5 3.76 5.67 13.22
CA GLY A 5 4.57 6.85 13.46
C GLY A 5 3.84 8.13 13.04
N SER A 6 4.49 8.94 12.21
CA SER A 6 3.92 10.20 11.70
C SER A 6 2.92 10.03 10.56
N CYS A 7 2.87 8.85 9.93
CA CYS A 7 1.96 8.58 8.83
C CYS A 7 0.59 8.12 9.32
N THR A 8 -0.46 8.52 8.61
CA THR A 8 -1.84 8.39 9.11
C THR A 8 -2.66 7.32 8.38
N ASP A 9 -2.34 7.04 7.12
CA ASP A 9 -3.06 6.07 6.31
C ASP A 9 -2.10 5.33 5.35
N PRO A 10 -1.55 4.18 5.77
CA PRO A 10 -0.69 3.34 4.94
C PRO A 10 -1.51 2.37 4.06
N THR A 11 -2.76 2.69 3.69
CA THR A 11 -3.57 1.77 2.88
C THR A 11 -3.26 1.88 1.38
N MET A 12 -3.62 0.83 0.66
CA MET A 12 -3.52 0.69 -0.77
C MET A 12 -4.92 0.81 -1.40
N ILE A 13 -4.99 1.48 -2.55
CA ILE A 13 -6.19 1.50 -3.41
C ILE A 13 -5.95 0.72 -4.70
N PHE A 14 -7.04 0.21 -5.28
CA PHE A 14 -7.08 -0.32 -6.65
C PHE A 14 -8.20 0.38 -7.40
N ALA A 15 -7.85 1.23 -8.37
CA ALA A 15 -8.84 2.03 -9.07
C ALA A 15 -8.44 2.31 -10.52
N GLY A 16 -9.45 2.51 -11.36
CA GLY A 16 -9.30 2.99 -12.72
C GLY A 16 -9.04 4.49 -12.76
N GLY A 17 -8.28 4.96 -13.75
CA GLY A 17 -8.10 6.39 -13.99
C GLY A 17 -7.11 7.11 -13.07
N LEU A 18 -6.27 6.37 -12.33
CA LEU A 18 -5.28 6.97 -11.44
C LEU A 18 -4.21 7.74 -12.24
N GLN A 19 -3.80 8.90 -11.72
CA GLN A 19 -2.73 9.75 -12.27
C GLN A 19 -2.86 10.03 -13.79
N SER A 20 -4.08 10.34 -14.25
CA SER A 20 -4.43 10.60 -15.66
C SER A 20 -4.39 9.38 -16.61
N ARG A 21 -4.40 8.15 -16.08
CA ARG A 21 -4.64 6.94 -16.87
C ARG A 21 -6.09 6.90 -17.39
N PRO A 22 -6.40 6.09 -18.41
CA PRO A 22 -7.77 5.78 -18.80
C PRO A 22 -8.62 5.25 -17.65
N ALA A 23 -9.91 5.56 -17.65
CA ALA A 23 -10.84 5.17 -16.57
C ALA A 23 -11.02 3.64 -16.43
N ASP A 24 -10.73 2.89 -17.49
CA ASP A 24 -10.75 1.42 -17.54
C ASP A 24 -9.38 0.79 -17.26
N GLU A 25 -8.34 1.60 -17.04
CA GLU A 25 -7.01 1.12 -16.67
C GLU A 25 -6.84 1.13 -15.15
N PHE A 26 -7.09 -0.03 -14.53
CA PHE A 26 -6.97 -0.21 -13.10
C PHE A 26 -5.54 -0.45 -12.66
N THR A 27 -5.11 0.29 -11.66
CA THR A 27 -3.77 0.24 -11.08
C THR A 27 -3.83 0.39 -9.57
N PHE A 28 -2.72 0.11 -8.91
CA PHE A 28 -2.50 0.26 -7.49
C PHE A 28 -1.79 1.58 -7.19
N LEU A 29 -2.11 2.17 -6.04
CA LEU A 29 -1.46 3.37 -5.50
C LEU A 29 -1.70 3.43 -3.98
N PRO A 30 -0.86 4.11 -3.19
CA PRO A 30 -1.19 4.43 -1.81
C PRO A 30 -2.43 5.33 -1.77
N SER A 31 -3.27 5.15 -0.74
CA SER A 31 -4.48 5.95 -0.56
C SER A 31 -4.17 7.40 -0.18
N ASP A 32 -3.15 7.62 0.66
CA ASP A 32 -2.76 8.94 1.13
C ASP A 32 -1.55 9.50 0.39
N ASN A 33 -1.82 10.44 -0.50
CA ASN A 33 -0.79 11.12 -1.27
C ASN A 33 0.00 12.16 -0.45
N ASN A 34 -0.41 12.51 0.78
CA ASN A 34 0.36 13.44 1.62
C ASN A 34 1.57 12.74 2.21
N ASP A 35 1.35 11.58 2.84
CA ASP A 35 2.41 10.78 3.45
C ASP A 35 3.14 9.91 2.41
N PHE A 36 2.44 9.47 1.34
CA PHE A 36 2.93 8.49 0.35
C PHE A 36 2.95 9.03 -1.10
N GLY A 37 3.14 10.34 -1.29
CA GLY A 37 3.02 10.97 -2.62
C GLY A 37 4.17 10.76 -3.62
N GLY A 38 5.15 9.90 -3.29
CA GLY A 38 6.31 9.64 -4.14
C GLY A 38 6.05 8.61 -5.26
N GLU A 39 5.00 7.79 -5.14
CA GLU A 39 4.76 6.69 -6.06
C GLU A 39 3.95 7.09 -7.30
N GLN A 40 4.34 6.52 -8.45
CA GLN A 40 3.51 6.50 -9.64
C GLN A 40 2.67 5.21 -9.66
N SER A 41 1.40 5.31 -10.05
CA SER A 41 0.47 4.17 -10.08
C SER A 41 1.05 2.94 -10.78
N ALA A 42 0.91 1.78 -10.14
CA ALA A 42 1.56 0.53 -10.54
C ALA A 42 0.56 -0.53 -10.98
N LEU A 43 0.90 -1.33 -12.00
CA LEU A 43 0.12 -2.52 -12.39
C LEU A 43 0.39 -3.71 -11.46
N ASN A 44 1.54 -3.72 -10.77
CA ASN A 44 1.92 -4.79 -9.87
C ASN A 44 1.75 -4.29 -8.41
N PRO A 45 0.84 -4.87 -7.63
CA PRO A 45 0.57 -4.41 -6.26
C PRO A 45 1.80 -4.54 -5.34
N ALA A 46 2.74 -5.44 -5.65
CA ALA A 46 3.97 -5.58 -4.87
C ALA A 46 4.87 -4.33 -4.92
N ILE A 47 4.77 -3.51 -5.97
CA ILE A 47 5.52 -2.23 -6.06
C ILE A 47 4.94 -1.24 -5.05
N THR A 48 3.61 -1.11 -5.02
CA THR A 48 2.90 -0.22 -4.10
C THR A 48 3.05 -0.66 -2.65
N ALA A 49 2.89 -1.97 -2.36
CA ALA A 49 3.10 -2.52 -1.03
C ALA A 49 4.52 -2.20 -0.51
N ASN A 50 5.53 -2.39 -1.36
CA ASN A 50 6.91 -2.11 -1.00
C ASN A 50 7.18 -0.62 -0.78
N PHE A 51 6.63 0.24 -1.62
CA PHE A 51 6.74 1.68 -1.42
C PHE A 51 6.12 2.12 -0.09
N ILE A 52 4.95 1.59 0.27
CA ILE A 52 4.28 1.89 1.54
C ILE A 52 5.16 1.45 2.72
N CYS A 53 5.61 0.19 2.73
CA CYS A 53 6.41 -0.33 3.85
C CYS A 53 7.77 0.38 3.96
N ASP A 54 8.43 0.69 2.85
CA ASP A 54 9.67 1.47 2.86
C ASP A 54 9.45 2.89 3.40
N THR A 55 8.32 3.51 3.09
CA THR A 55 7.97 4.84 3.61
C THR A 55 7.72 4.79 5.11
N LEU A 56 7.04 3.74 5.61
CA LEU A 56 6.85 3.51 7.05
C LEU A 56 8.19 3.44 7.81
N VAL A 57 9.19 2.76 7.24
CA VAL A 57 10.54 2.65 7.82
C VAL A 57 11.30 3.97 7.75
N ASN A 58 11.34 4.60 6.57
CA ASN A 58 12.34 5.63 6.28
C ASN A 58 11.84 7.06 6.52
N VAL A 59 10.52 7.27 6.53
CA VAL A 59 9.89 8.59 6.63
C VAL A 59 9.03 8.67 7.87
N CYS A 60 8.19 7.65 8.08
CA CYS A 60 7.15 7.74 9.11
C CYS A 60 7.68 7.50 10.52
N ASP A 61 8.81 6.81 10.68
CA ASP A 61 9.33 6.31 11.97
C ASP A 61 8.32 5.38 12.66
N ALA A 62 7.77 4.44 11.90
CA ALA A 62 6.75 3.51 12.38
C ALA A 62 7.31 2.52 13.42
N GLY A 63 6.45 2.11 14.35
CA GLY A 63 6.75 1.12 15.38
C GLY A 63 6.98 -0.28 14.80
N GLN A 64 7.73 -1.10 15.52
CA GLN A 64 8.11 -2.45 15.06
C GLN A 64 6.89 -3.34 14.77
N ASP A 65 5.79 -3.19 15.51
CA ASP A 65 4.56 -3.94 15.28
C ASP A 65 3.91 -3.60 13.93
N ALA A 66 3.92 -2.32 13.54
CA ALA A 66 3.46 -1.88 12.23
C ALA A 66 4.37 -2.38 11.10
N LEU A 67 5.69 -2.34 11.31
CA LEU A 67 6.67 -2.85 10.33
C LEU A 67 6.54 -4.36 10.13
N ASP A 68 6.33 -5.12 11.20
CA ASP A 68 6.12 -6.57 11.14
C ASP A 68 4.81 -6.91 10.40
N ALA A 69 3.74 -6.14 10.66
CA ALA A 69 2.48 -6.28 9.94
C ALA A 69 2.62 -5.93 8.46
N CYS A 70 3.33 -4.86 8.12
CA CYS A 70 3.57 -4.45 6.73
C CYS A 70 4.38 -5.50 5.97
N SER A 71 5.42 -6.07 6.58
CA SER A 71 6.19 -7.16 5.97
C SER A 71 5.34 -8.42 5.71
N GLN A 72 4.43 -8.77 6.62
CA GLN A 72 3.49 -9.86 6.41
C GLN A 72 2.50 -9.53 5.27
N ALA A 73 2.02 -8.29 5.21
CA ALA A 73 1.14 -7.82 4.17
C ALA A 73 1.81 -7.88 2.78
N GLU A 74 3.06 -7.44 2.65
CA GLU A 74 3.86 -7.57 1.42
C GLU A 74 3.99 -9.02 0.97
N ALA A 75 4.32 -9.93 1.89
CA ALA A 75 4.42 -11.35 1.58
C ALA A 75 3.06 -11.92 1.09
N GLY A 76 1.96 -11.47 1.70
CA GLY A 76 0.60 -11.80 1.25
C GLY A 76 0.30 -11.29 -0.16
N VAL A 77 0.66 -10.04 -0.46
CA VAL A 77 0.52 -9.43 -1.80
C VAL A 77 1.30 -10.22 -2.85
N GLN A 78 2.55 -10.60 -2.55
CA GLN A 78 3.39 -11.39 -3.46
C GLN A 78 2.81 -12.79 -3.71
N ALA A 79 2.21 -13.41 -2.68
CA ALA A 79 1.63 -14.74 -2.76
C ALA A 79 0.24 -14.77 -3.42
N ALA A 80 -0.48 -13.65 -3.48
CA ALA A 80 -1.87 -13.59 -3.96
C ALA A 80 -2.03 -14.08 -5.41
N GLY A 81 -1.04 -13.81 -6.28
CA GLY A 81 -1.06 -14.25 -7.69
C GLY A 81 -2.13 -13.58 -8.56
N VAL A 82 -2.88 -12.62 -8.02
CA VAL A 82 -3.89 -11.82 -8.70
C VAL A 82 -3.57 -10.33 -8.59
N ARG A 83 -4.28 -9.49 -9.36
CA ARG A 83 -4.04 -8.04 -9.48
C ARG A 83 -5.36 -7.30 -9.57
N ASP A 84 -6.18 -7.51 -8.55
CA ASP A 84 -7.50 -6.89 -8.43
C ASP A 84 -7.68 -6.31 -7.02
N GLN A 85 -8.89 -5.80 -6.76
CA GLN A 85 -9.29 -5.18 -5.49
C GLN A 85 -8.98 -6.06 -4.27
N SER A 86 -9.08 -7.39 -4.38
CA SER A 86 -8.86 -8.29 -3.24
C SER A 86 -7.45 -8.21 -2.68
N VAL A 87 -6.47 -7.81 -3.49
CA VAL A 87 -5.08 -7.63 -3.05
C VAL A 87 -4.93 -6.38 -2.18
N ALA A 88 -5.56 -5.27 -2.60
CA ALA A 88 -5.58 -4.04 -1.81
C ALA A 88 -6.32 -4.27 -0.49
N ASP A 89 -7.48 -4.93 -0.54
CA ASP A 89 -8.25 -5.26 0.67
C ASP A 89 -7.46 -6.14 1.63
N ALA A 90 -6.77 -7.17 1.13
CA ALA A 90 -5.95 -8.06 1.97
C ALA A 90 -4.76 -7.33 2.60
N PHE A 91 -4.09 -6.44 1.85
CA PHE A 91 -3.02 -5.60 2.37
C PHE A 91 -3.53 -4.68 3.49
N ASN A 92 -4.64 -3.99 3.26
CA ASN A 92 -5.24 -3.05 4.22
C ASN A 92 -5.69 -3.75 5.50
N ALA A 93 -6.33 -4.92 5.35
CA ALA A 93 -6.76 -5.72 6.49
C ALA A 93 -5.59 -6.22 7.35
N ALA A 94 -4.45 -6.55 6.74
CA ALA A 94 -3.23 -6.93 7.48
C ALA A 94 -2.65 -5.76 8.31
N LEU A 95 -2.92 -4.52 7.90
CA LEU A 95 -2.58 -3.29 8.64
C LEU A 95 -3.69 -2.84 9.60
N GLY A 96 -4.82 -3.55 9.64
CA GLY A 96 -5.93 -3.29 10.57
C GLY A 96 -6.94 -2.24 10.10
N PHE A 97 -7.07 -2.04 8.79
CA PHE A 97 -8.08 -1.19 8.14
C PHE A 97 -9.23 -1.99 7.53
#